data_AF-A0A1F5NQD5-F1
#
_entry.id   AF-A0A1F5NQD5-F1
#
_cell.length_a   1.000
_cell.length_b   1.000
_cell.length_c   1.000
_cell.angle_alpha   90.00
_cell.angle_beta   90.00
_cell.angle_gamma   90.00
#
_symmetry.space_group_name_H-M   'P 1'
#
loop_
_entity.id
_entity.type
_entity.pdbx_description
1 polymer ?
#
loop_
_entity_poly.entity_id
_entity_poly.type
_entity_poly.pdbx_seq_one_letter_code
_entity_poly.pdbx_strand_id
1 'polypeptide(L)' 'MTKFDKQKFEAINSIRTLCRHCKAGEIHDCPVSRVINQIEEIKGIPIIVNDKLHHVMFI' A
#
# COMPACT_ATOMS: atom_id res chain seq x y z
N MET A 1 13.24 10.79 -10.50
CA MET A 1 12.19 9.79 -10.19
C MET A 1 11.91 8.98 -11.44
N THR A 2 12.10 7.67 -11.39
CA THR A 2 11.76 6.78 -12.52
C THR A 2 10.24 6.59 -12.61
N LYS A 3 9.75 6.09 -13.76
CA LYS A 3 8.32 5.73 -13.93
C LYS A 3 7.86 4.73 -12.86
N PHE A 4 8.75 3.80 -12.46
CA PHE A 4 8.47 2.80 -11.43
C PHE A 4 8.39 3.41 -10.03
N ASP A 5 9.24 4.39 -9.71
CA ASP A 5 9.16 5.10 -8.43
C ASP A 5 7.82 5.84 -8.29
N LYS A 6 7.33 6.43 -9.39
CA LYS A 6 6.02 7.10 -9.41
C LYS A 6 4.87 6.12 -9.18
N GLN A 7 4.89 4.96 -9.85
CA GLN A 7 3.88 3.91 -9.67
C GLN A 7 3.90 3.36 -8.24
N LYS A 8 5.08 3.16 -7.67
CA LYS A 8 5.25 2.73 -6.28
C LYS A 8 4.68 3.76 -5.29
N PHE A 9 4.94 5.04 -5.52
CA PHE A 9 4.39 6.11 -4.70
C PHE A 9 2.85 6.16 -4.76
N GLU A 10 2.27 6.02 -5.96
CA GLU A 10 0.81 5.96 -6.15
C GLU A 10 0.20 4.74 -5.44
N ALA A 11 0.82 3.57 -5.59
CA ALA A 11 0.45 2.33 -4.91
C ALA A 11 0.43 2.48 -3.38
N ILE A 12 1.49 3.03 -2.80
CA ILE A 12 1.59 3.28 -1.35
C ILE A 12 0.48 4.22 -0.89
N ASN A 13 0.23 5.30 -1.64
CA ASN A 13 -0.81 6.26 -1.28
C ASN A 13 -2.21 5.64 -1.32
N SER A 14 -2.51 4.81 -2.32
CA SER A 14 -3.78 4.07 -2.36
C SER A 14 -3.94 3.17 -1.14
N ILE A 15 -2.91 2.40 -0.80
CA ILE A 15 -2.93 1.49 0.36
C ILE A 15 -3.08 2.26 1.68
N ARG A 16 -2.43 3.42 1.83
CA ARG A 16 -2.57 4.28 3.03
C ARG A 16 -4.01 4.67 3.31
N THR A 17 -4.85 4.82 2.28
CA THR A 17 -6.26 5.20 2.47
C THR A 17 -7.10 4.11 3.14
N LEU A 18 -6.65 2.85 3.16
CA LEU A 18 -7.36 1.71 3.75
C LEU A 18 -7.35 1.73 5.29
N CYS A 19 -6.49 2.54 5.91
CA CYS A 19 -6.44 2.70 7.37
C CYS A 19 -6.51 4.18 7.75
N ARG A 20 -7.40 4.51 8.70
CA ARG A 20 -7.57 5.89 9.19
C ARG A 20 -6.29 6.49 9.76
N HIS A 21 -5.55 5.73 10.57
CA HIS A 21 -4.32 6.18 11.20
C HIS A 21 -3.17 6.30 10.17
N CYS A 22 -3.08 5.36 9.21
CA CYS A 22 -2.12 5.48 8.09
C CYS A 22 -2.39 6.73 7.24
N LYS A 23 -3.66 7.03 6.98
CA LYS A 23 -4.08 8.24 6.25
C LYS A 23 -3.76 9.52 7.02
N ALA A 24 -3.87 9.49 8.35
CA ALA A 24 -3.54 10.61 9.24
C ALA A 24 -2.03 10.81 9.44
N GLY A 25 -1.19 9.87 8.98
CA GLY A 25 0.26 9.91 9.20
C GLY A 25 0.67 9.53 10.62
N GLU A 26 -0.22 8.87 11.37
CA GLU A 26 0.05 8.43 12.74
C GLU A 26 0.91 7.16 12.75
N ILE A 27 1.93 7.14 13.62
CA ILE A 27 2.75 5.96 13.86
C ILE A 27 1.93 4.97 14.69
N HIS A 28 1.63 3.82 14.10
CA HIS A 28 0.92 2.73 14.76
C HIS A 28 1.24 1.42 14.05
N ASP A 29 1.06 0.29 14.74
CA ASP A 29 1.22 -1.04 14.15
C ASP A 29 -0.13 -1.53 13.59
N CYS A 30 -0.21 -1.67 12.28
CA CYS A 30 -1.36 -2.28 11.62
C CYS A 30 -0.94 -3.06 10.37
N PRO A 31 -1.80 -3.97 9.87
CA PRO A 31 -1.51 -4.73 8.64
C PRO A 31 -1.18 -3.83 7.43
N VAL A 32 -1.84 -2.68 7.30
CA VAL A 32 -1.61 -1.72 6.21
C VAL A 32 -0.19 -1.15 6.27
N SER A 33 0.28 -0.74 7.46
CA SER A 33 1.64 -0.23 7.66
C SER A 33 2.71 -1.26 7.30
N ARG A 34 2.49 -2.54 7.65
CA ARG A 34 3.42 -3.64 7.33
C ARG A 34 3.51 -3.87 5.82
N VAL A 35 2.39 -3.84 5.11
CA VAL A 35 2.35 -3.98 3.64
C VAL A 35 3.07 -2.80 2.96
N ILE A 36 2.87 -1.57 3.45
CA ILE A 36 3.58 -0.39 2.94
C ILE A 36 5.09 -0.56 3.10
N ASN A 37 5.56 -1.00 4.27
CA ASN A 37 6.99 -1.22 4.52
C ASN A 37 7.57 -2.28 3.57
N GLN A 38 6.86 -3.40 3.37
CA GLN A 38 7.27 -4.44 2.42
C GLN A 38 7.35 -3.91 0.98
N ILE A 39 6.39 -3.08 0.57
CA ILE A 39 6.41 -2.41 -0.75
C ILE A 39 7.61 -1.46 -0.85
N GLU A 40 7.92 -0.72 0.20
CA GLU A 40 9.06 0.20 0.27
C GLU A 40 10.41 -0.52 0.13
N GLU A 41 10.53 -1.75 0.63
CA GLU A 41 11.73 -2.58 0.50
C GLU A 41 11.94 -3.14 -0.92
N ILE A 42 10.88 -3.33 -1.70
CA ILE A 42 10.98 -3.82 -3.08
C ILE A 42 11.60 -2.76 -4.00
N LYS A 43 12.70 -3.12 -4.68
CA LYS A 43 13.40 -2.28 -5.66
C LYS A 43 13.42 -2.97 -7.02
N GLY A 44 13.17 -2.21 -8.09
CA GLY A 44 13.33 -2.68 -9.47
C GLY A 44 12.23 -3.58 -10.04
N ILE A 45 11.08 -3.74 -9.34
CA ILE A 45 9.95 -4.56 -9.79
C ILE A 45 8.69 -3.68 -9.93
N PRO A 46 7.91 -3.79 -11.02
CA PRO A 46 6.63 -3.10 -11.15
C PRO A 46 5.61 -3.61 -10.12
N ILE A 47 4.95 -2.69 -9.41
CA ILE A 47 3.94 -3.00 -8.39
C ILE A 47 2.56 -2.70 -8.98
N ILE A 48 1.66 -3.68 -8.91
CA ILE A 48 0.26 -3.55 -9.33
C ILE A 48 -0.59 -3.66 -8.06
N VAL A 49 -1.25 -2.58 -7.66
CA VAL A 49 -2.19 -2.57 -6.53
C VAL A 49 -3.60 -2.79 -7.08
N ASN A 50 -4.25 -3.85 -6.62
CA ASN A 50 -5.65 -4.13 -6.92
C ASN A 50 -6.50 -3.67 -5.73
N ASP A 51 -7.19 -2.54 -5.89
CA ASP A 51 -8.11 -1.96 -4.91
C ASP A 51 -9.54 -2.52 -5.00
N LYS A 52 -9.81 -3.45 -5.95
CA LYS A 52 -11.15 -3.98 -6.25
C LYS A 52 -11.48 -5.32 -5.59
N LEU A 53 -10.86 -5.67 -4.46
CA LEU A 53 -11.28 -6.85 -3.70
C LEU A 53 -12.58 -6.55 -2.93
N HIS A 54 -13.71 -6.59 -3.65
CA HIS A 54 -15.05 -6.31 -3.13
C HIS A 54 -15.67 -7.45 -2.31
N HIS A 55 -15.05 -8.63 -2.22
CA HIS A 55 -15.62 -9.78 -1.51
C HIS A 55 -14.56 -10.54 -0.70
N VAL A 56 -14.77 -10.58 0.62
CA VAL A 56 -14.20 -11.61 1.49
C VAL A 56 -15.31 -12.65 1.67
N MET A 57 -15.18 -13.82 1.03
CA MET A 57 -16.03 -14.97 1.35
C MET A 57 -15.44 -15.67 2.57
N PHE A 58 -16.24 -15.74 3.64
CA PHE A 58 -16.04 -16.71 4.70
C PHE A 58 -16.86 -17.96 4.33
N ILE A 59 -16.21 -19.12 4.32
CA ILE A 59 -16.86 -20.44 4.25
C ILE A 59 -16.85 -21.02 5.65
#